data_AF-A0A168GG30-F1
#
_entry.id   AF-A0A168GG30-F1
#
_cell.length_a   1.000
_cell.length_b   1.000
_cell.length_c   1.000
_cell.angle_alpha   90.00
_cell.angle_beta   90.00
_cell.angle_gamma   90.00
#
_symmetry.space_group_name_H-M   'P 1'
#
loop_
_entity.id
_entity.type
_entity.pdbx_description
1 polymer ?
#
loop_
_entity_poly.entity_id
_entity_poly.type
_entity_poly.pdbx_seq_one_letter_code
_entity_poly.pdbx_strand_id
1 'polypeptide(L)'
;MPTTAAESMEMRESIKTRLRNIHGLYFFDKTPITGRNKRDNDIIDALHSETASGPVAAENSLTHLMLASNFLWDLLITEGPDSFWRSVGKAKGGTLPPGITRDLVLAFVRARDRFLRCFHKASHDVDSMLVAYTQHLLEKFQALGTMMILGSPVDWCLSAWEIQAAEELIPRGPVKQLSRNKFELSPSAKNLLVPARCISPIGKFKPNLMGLAEEIIRQPPWQRELKPQ
;
A
#
# COMPACT_ATOMS: atom_id res chain seq x y z
N MET A 1 23.31 17.35 14.67
CA MET A 1 23.72 16.06 15.26
C MET A 1 23.46 14.99 14.19
N PRO A 2 24.47 14.23 13.73
CA PRO A 2 24.21 13.12 12.80
C PRO A 2 23.45 12.00 13.54
N THR A 3 22.41 11.48 12.91
CA THR A 3 21.61 10.35 13.41
C THR A 3 22.51 9.13 13.61
N THR A 4 22.44 8.50 14.78
CA THR A 4 23.23 7.29 15.07
C THR A 4 22.71 6.10 14.24
N ALA A 5 23.57 5.10 14.01
CA ALA A 5 23.17 3.88 13.27
C ALA A 5 22.00 3.13 13.96
N ALA A 6 21.92 3.21 15.29
CA ALA A 6 20.83 2.63 16.07
C ALA A 6 19.49 3.38 15.85
N GLU A 7 19.50 4.70 15.92
CA GLU A 7 18.32 5.55 15.64
C GLU A 7 17.80 5.37 14.20
N SER A 8 18.71 5.19 13.24
CA SER A 8 18.36 4.88 11.84
C SER A 8 17.68 3.51 11.70
N MET A 9 18.17 2.49 12.39
CA MET A 9 17.54 1.15 12.39
C MET A 9 16.16 1.17 13.06
N GLU A 10 16.03 1.84 14.21
CA GLU A 10 14.75 1.96 14.91
C GLU A 10 13.71 2.69 14.07
N MET A 11 14.10 3.79 13.40
CA MET A 11 13.24 4.51 12.46
C MET A 11 12.79 3.63 11.30
N ARG A 12 13.70 2.85 10.69
CA ARG A 12 13.37 1.93 9.60
C ARG A 12 12.34 0.89 10.03
N GLU A 13 12.53 0.28 11.20
CA GLU A 13 11.58 -0.70 11.73
C GLU A 13 10.23 -0.07 12.10
N SER A 14 10.24 1.17 12.60
CA SER A 14 9.01 1.94 12.85
C SER A 14 8.22 2.19 11.55
N ILE A 15 8.90 2.59 10.47
CA ILE A 15 8.30 2.78 9.14
C ILE A 15 7.75 1.45 8.60
N LYS A 16 8.55 0.36 8.63
CA LYS A 16 8.08 -0.98 8.20
C LYS A 16 6.84 -1.41 8.96
N THR A 17 6.86 -1.26 10.28
CA THR A 17 5.77 -1.65 11.16
C THR A 17 4.52 -0.85 10.83
N ARG A 18 4.64 0.47 10.61
CA ARG A 18 3.51 1.30 10.21
C ARG A 18 2.92 0.85 8.88
N LEU A 19 3.76 0.70 7.85
CA LEU A 19 3.33 0.36 6.50
C LEU A 19 2.67 -1.03 6.40
N ARG A 20 3.19 -2.03 7.16
CA ARG A 20 2.60 -3.37 7.19
C ARG A 20 1.26 -3.45 7.91
N ASN A 21 1.00 -2.51 8.84
CA ASN A 21 -0.20 -2.49 9.68
C ASN A 21 -1.28 -1.50 9.19
N ILE A 22 -1.21 -1.05 7.93
CA ILE A 22 -2.27 -0.22 7.34
C ILE A 22 -3.53 -1.07 7.15
N HIS A 23 -4.66 -0.63 7.71
CA HIS A 23 -5.95 -1.27 7.51
C HIS A 23 -6.30 -1.30 6.03
N GLY A 24 -6.89 -2.40 5.55
CA GLY A 24 -7.22 -2.55 4.14
C GLY A 24 -6.11 -3.16 3.29
N LEU A 25 -4.92 -3.44 3.86
CA LEU A 25 -3.82 -4.12 3.20
C LEU A 25 -3.40 -5.36 4.01
N TYR A 26 -2.93 -6.41 3.33
CA TYR A 26 -2.41 -7.62 3.97
C TYR A 26 -1.04 -8.02 3.39
N PHE A 27 -0.03 -7.99 4.25
CA PHE A 27 1.32 -8.48 3.97
C PHE A 27 1.54 -9.77 4.76
N PHE A 28 2.20 -10.77 4.16
CA PHE A 28 2.53 -11.99 4.90
C PHE A 28 3.50 -11.68 6.03
N ASP A 29 3.17 -12.17 7.23
CA ASP A 29 4.04 -12.06 8.38
C ASP A 29 5.43 -12.63 8.07
N LYS A 30 6.48 -11.93 8.51
CA LYS A 30 7.90 -12.28 8.31
C LYS A 30 8.42 -12.20 6.87
N THR A 31 7.55 -11.89 5.89
CA THR A 31 8.03 -11.57 4.54
C THR A 31 8.40 -10.09 4.42
N PRO A 32 9.42 -9.75 3.61
CA PRO A 32 9.68 -8.37 3.25
C PRO A 32 8.48 -7.81 2.47
N ILE A 33 8.22 -6.51 2.58
CA ILE A 33 7.14 -5.80 1.87
C ILE A 33 7.24 -6.06 0.36
N THR A 34 8.46 -6.02 -0.19
CA THR A 34 8.74 -6.31 -1.60
C THR A 34 9.24 -7.73 -1.87
N GLY A 35 9.21 -8.60 -0.87
CA GLY A 35 9.75 -9.97 -0.95
C GLY A 35 11.28 -10.07 -0.86
N ARG A 36 12.03 -8.95 -0.74
CA ARG A 36 13.50 -8.94 -0.56
C ARG A 36 13.95 -7.97 0.54
N ASN A 37 14.56 -8.47 1.62
CA ASN A 37 14.96 -7.66 2.79
C ASN A 37 15.88 -6.48 2.44
N LYS A 38 16.88 -6.68 1.56
CA LYS A 38 17.78 -5.60 1.13
C LYS A 38 17.03 -4.48 0.41
N ARG A 39 16.07 -4.87 -0.45
CA ARG A 39 15.25 -3.95 -1.23
C ARG A 39 14.27 -3.14 -0.37
N ASP A 40 13.74 -3.73 0.69
CA ASP A 40 12.92 -3.01 1.67
C ASP A 40 13.71 -1.88 2.35
N ASN A 41 14.97 -2.11 2.72
CA ASN A 41 15.81 -1.07 3.32
C ASN A 41 16.10 0.06 2.32
N ASP A 42 16.46 -0.28 1.07
CA ASP A 42 16.68 0.70 0.00
C ASP A 42 15.43 1.56 -0.25
N ILE A 43 14.24 0.95 -0.17
CA ILE A 43 12.94 1.64 -0.27
C ILE A 43 12.73 2.61 0.87
N ILE A 44 12.96 2.16 2.10
CA ILE A 44 12.71 2.99 3.28
C ILE A 44 13.66 4.17 3.30
N ASP A 45 14.92 3.95 2.92
CA ASP A 45 15.91 5.02 2.80
C ASP A 45 15.50 6.04 1.74
N ALA A 46 14.97 5.59 0.60
CA ALA A 46 14.49 6.49 -0.46
C ALA A 46 13.14 7.16 -0.16
N LEU A 47 12.31 6.57 0.73
CA LEU A 47 11.15 7.25 1.31
C LEU A 47 11.56 8.26 2.39
N HIS A 48 12.74 8.10 2.99
CA HIS A 48 13.25 8.90 4.09
C HIS A 48 14.09 10.11 3.65
N SER A 49 14.62 10.11 2.43
CA SER A 49 15.59 11.12 1.96
C SER A 49 15.02 12.52 1.69
N GLU A 50 13.71 12.76 1.79
CA GLU A 50 13.04 14.00 1.33
C GLU A 50 12.31 14.83 2.42
N THR A 51 12.85 14.86 3.65
CA THR A 51 12.40 15.71 4.79
C THR A 51 11.14 15.28 5.58
N ALA A 52 11.13 15.68 6.86
CA ALA A 52 10.35 15.15 8.00
C ALA A 52 10.44 13.62 8.16
N SER A 53 11.52 13.19 8.85
CA SER A 53 11.78 11.81 9.26
C SER A 53 10.60 11.22 10.06
N GLY A 54 9.89 10.22 9.50
CA GLY A 54 8.92 9.45 10.28
C GLY A 54 7.97 8.54 9.49
N PRO A 55 7.27 7.63 10.17
CA PRO A 55 6.30 6.73 9.56
C PRO A 55 5.16 7.44 8.81
N VAL A 56 4.72 8.61 9.28
CA VAL A 56 3.65 9.40 8.66
C VAL A 56 4.10 10.00 7.33
N ALA A 57 5.32 10.55 7.26
CA ALA A 57 5.85 11.10 6.02
C ALA A 57 6.08 10.03 4.95
N ALA A 58 6.50 8.82 5.36
CA ALA A 58 6.62 7.68 4.47
C ALA A 58 5.24 7.24 3.92
N GLU A 59 4.21 7.19 4.76
CA GLU A 59 2.83 6.89 4.35
C GLU A 59 2.28 7.95 3.37
N ASN A 60 2.53 9.24 3.63
CA ASN A 60 2.14 10.32 2.72
C ASN A 60 2.88 10.23 1.38
N SER A 61 4.19 9.98 1.41
CA SER A 61 5.01 9.80 0.21
C SER A 61 4.48 8.65 -0.65
N LEU A 62 4.09 7.55 -0.01
CA LEU A 62 3.50 6.42 -0.69
C LEU A 62 2.11 6.75 -1.26
N THR A 63 1.32 7.54 -0.55
CA THR A 63 0.02 8.02 -1.03
C THR A 63 0.17 8.80 -2.33
N HIS A 64 1.14 9.71 -2.40
CA HIS A 64 1.47 10.44 -3.63
C HIS A 64 1.94 9.50 -4.75
N LEU A 65 2.73 8.49 -4.43
CA LEU A 65 3.19 7.50 -5.41
C LEU A 65 2.04 6.70 -6.02
N MET A 66 1.06 6.28 -5.20
CA MET A 66 -0.13 5.57 -5.70
C MET A 66 -1.02 6.49 -6.56
N LEU A 67 -1.14 7.76 -6.17
CA LEU A 67 -1.85 8.75 -6.97
C LEU A 67 -1.17 8.99 -8.33
N ALA A 68 0.15 9.20 -8.33
CA ALA A 68 0.93 9.37 -9.56
C ALA A 68 0.81 8.15 -10.49
N SER A 69 0.84 6.94 -9.93
CA SER A 69 0.62 5.70 -10.69
C SER A 69 -0.76 5.66 -11.36
N ASN A 70 -1.80 6.17 -10.68
CA ASN A 70 -3.13 6.27 -11.27
C ASN A 70 -3.20 7.29 -12.40
N PHE A 71 -2.57 8.45 -12.24
CA PHE A 71 -2.57 9.52 -13.24
C PHE A 71 -1.78 9.18 -14.50
N LEU A 72 -0.66 8.48 -14.33
CA LEU A 72 0.25 8.14 -15.42
C LEU A 72 -0.11 6.80 -16.06
N TRP A 73 -1.23 6.19 -15.69
CA TRP A 73 -1.64 4.87 -16.15
C TRP A 73 -1.65 4.75 -17.68
N ASP A 74 -2.06 5.81 -18.39
CA ASP A 74 -2.10 5.79 -19.85
C ASP A 74 -0.71 5.58 -20.47
N LEU A 75 0.36 6.07 -19.82
CA LEU A 75 1.74 5.84 -20.26
C LEU A 75 2.13 4.35 -20.23
N LEU A 76 1.55 3.58 -19.31
CA LEU A 76 1.77 2.14 -19.28
C LEU A 76 1.31 1.51 -20.59
N ILE A 77 0.14 1.94 -21.09
CA ILE A 77 -0.46 1.40 -22.30
C ILE A 77 0.25 1.92 -23.57
N THR A 78 0.58 3.21 -23.60
CA THR A 78 1.11 3.86 -24.82
C THR A 78 2.62 3.74 -24.99
N GLU A 79 3.38 3.76 -23.90
CA GLU A 79 4.85 3.79 -23.91
C GLU A 79 5.50 2.57 -23.23
N GLY A 80 4.69 1.73 -22.58
CA GLY A 80 5.12 0.49 -21.96
C GLY A 80 5.64 0.63 -20.52
N PRO A 81 5.96 -0.51 -19.88
CA PRO A 81 6.24 -0.55 -18.44
C PRO A 81 7.44 0.29 -18.01
N ASP A 82 8.52 0.31 -18.77
CA ASP A 82 9.74 1.02 -18.38
C ASP A 82 9.56 2.54 -18.36
N SER A 83 8.85 3.09 -19.35
CA SER A 83 8.54 4.53 -19.38
C SER A 83 7.60 4.88 -18.23
N PHE A 84 6.57 4.07 -18.01
CA PHE A 84 5.63 4.23 -16.92
C PHE A 84 6.33 4.30 -15.55
N TRP A 85 7.12 3.28 -15.18
CA TRP A 85 7.78 3.24 -13.86
C TRP A 85 8.80 4.36 -13.66
N ARG A 86 9.47 4.79 -14.74
CA ARG A 86 10.38 5.94 -14.73
C ARG A 86 9.61 7.24 -14.47
N SER A 87 8.49 7.44 -15.14
CA SER A 87 7.66 8.64 -15.00
C SER A 87 6.98 8.71 -13.63
N VAL A 88 6.48 7.60 -13.10
CA VAL A 88 5.93 7.51 -11.73
C VAL A 88 7.00 7.84 -10.69
N GLY A 89 8.20 7.26 -10.82
CA GLY A 89 9.32 7.57 -9.91
C GLY A 89 9.73 9.04 -9.95
N LYS A 90 9.62 9.68 -11.12
CA LYS A 90 9.88 11.12 -11.31
C LYS A 90 8.82 12.02 -10.69
N ALA A 91 7.55 11.64 -10.79
CA ALA A 91 6.44 12.41 -10.23
C ALA A 91 6.54 12.59 -8.70
N LYS A 92 7.23 11.66 -8.01
CA LYS A 92 7.61 11.78 -6.60
C LYS A 92 8.95 12.52 -6.43
N GLY A 93 9.15 13.66 -7.08
CA GLY A 93 10.35 14.47 -6.90
C GLY A 93 11.66 13.92 -7.52
N GLY A 94 11.61 12.86 -8.34
CA GLY A 94 12.76 12.45 -9.15
C GLY A 94 13.69 11.40 -8.56
N THR A 95 13.44 10.89 -7.35
CA THR A 95 14.49 10.22 -6.57
C THR A 95 14.41 8.69 -6.50
N LEU A 96 13.26 8.07 -6.80
CA LEU A 96 13.13 6.61 -6.72
C LEU A 96 13.56 5.92 -8.02
N PRO A 97 14.49 4.94 -7.98
CA PRO A 97 14.81 4.11 -9.13
C PRO A 97 13.56 3.39 -9.66
N PRO A 98 13.39 3.25 -11.00
CA PRO A 98 12.18 2.67 -11.58
C PRO A 98 11.84 1.26 -11.07
N GLY A 99 12.86 0.40 -10.87
CA GLY A 99 12.66 -0.93 -10.32
C GLY A 99 12.19 -0.92 -8.86
N ILE A 100 12.61 0.08 -8.09
CA ILE A 100 12.16 0.28 -6.70
C ILE A 100 10.70 0.75 -6.71
N THR A 101 10.37 1.74 -7.55
CA THR A 101 9.01 2.24 -7.74
C THR A 101 8.05 1.11 -8.10
N ARG A 102 8.40 0.31 -9.11
CA ARG A 102 7.62 -0.85 -9.55
C ARG A 102 7.34 -1.81 -8.40
N ASP A 103 8.41 -2.28 -7.75
CA ASP A 103 8.27 -3.32 -6.73
C ASP A 103 7.46 -2.83 -5.52
N LEU A 104 7.61 -1.54 -5.16
CA LEU A 104 6.84 -0.92 -4.09
C LEU A 104 5.34 -0.79 -4.45
N VAL A 105 5.02 -0.27 -5.64
CA VAL A 105 3.63 -0.13 -6.09
C VAL A 105 2.95 -1.50 -6.17
N LEU A 106 3.60 -2.47 -6.81
CA LEU A 106 3.06 -3.83 -6.95
C LEU A 106 2.92 -4.55 -5.61
N ALA A 107 3.84 -4.35 -4.66
CA ALA A 107 3.72 -4.92 -3.33
C ALA A 107 2.43 -4.49 -2.62
N PHE A 108 2.05 -3.22 -2.73
CA PHE A 108 0.84 -2.68 -2.12
C PHE A 108 -0.42 -3.13 -2.86
N VAL A 109 -0.41 -3.14 -4.20
CA VAL A 109 -1.52 -3.68 -5.00
C VAL A 109 -1.79 -5.14 -4.65
N ARG A 110 -0.74 -5.97 -4.59
CA ARG A 110 -0.84 -7.37 -4.15
C ARG A 110 -1.32 -7.50 -2.71
N ALA A 111 -0.86 -6.62 -1.82
CA ALA A 111 -1.32 -6.62 -0.44
C ALA A 111 -2.81 -6.30 -0.32
N ARG A 112 -3.34 -5.41 -1.17
CA ARG A 112 -4.78 -5.15 -1.25
C ARG A 112 -5.54 -6.36 -1.80
N ASP A 113 -5.06 -6.98 -2.88
CA ASP A 113 -5.70 -8.18 -3.45
C ASP A 113 -5.77 -9.32 -2.42
N ARG A 114 -4.67 -9.58 -1.71
CA ARG A 114 -4.66 -10.54 -0.59
C ARG A 114 -5.67 -10.17 0.48
N PHE A 115 -5.73 -8.90 0.89
CA PHE A 115 -6.68 -8.46 1.91
C PHE A 115 -8.14 -8.74 1.53
N LEU A 116 -8.53 -8.47 0.28
CA LEU A 116 -9.88 -8.73 -0.20
C LEU A 116 -10.21 -10.23 -0.18
N ARG A 117 -9.25 -11.08 -0.56
CA ARG A 117 -9.38 -12.54 -0.52
C ARG A 117 -9.49 -13.09 0.91
N CYS A 118 -8.62 -12.65 1.83
CA CYS A 118 -8.63 -13.15 3.21
C CYS A 118 -9.94 -12.84 3.95
N PHE A 119 -10.51 -11.65 3.72
CA PHE A 119 -11.58 -11.13 4.59
C PHE A 119 -12.96 -11.09 3.94
N HIS A 120 -13.10 -11.49 2.67
CA HIS A 120 -14.34 -11.43 1.89
C HIS A 120 -15.07 -10.09 2.07
N LYS A 121 -14.30 -9.00 2.20
CA LYS A 121 -14.82 -7.66 2.47
C LYS A 121 -15.31 -7.05 1.16
N ALA A 122 -16.33 -6.19 1.25
CA ALA A 122 -16.68 -5.33 0.14
C ALA A 122 -15.46 -4.50 -0.27
N SER A 123 -15.25 -4.32 -1.57
CA SER A 123 -14.17 -3.51 -2.16
C SER A 123 -14.09 -2.09 -1.57
N HIS A 124 -15.19 -1.61 -1.00
CA HIS A 124 -15.37 -0.29 -0.40
C HIS A 124 -14.94 -0.16 1.07
N ASP A 125 -14.42 -1.21 1.72
CA ASP A 125 -13.82 -1.06 3.06
C ASP A 125 -12.43 -0.41 2.92
N VAL A 126 -12.46 0.92 2.93
CA VAL A 126 -11.36 1.83 2.64
C VAL A 126 -11.31 2.95 3.68
N ASP A 127 -10.16 3.10 4.32
CA ASP A 127 -10.00 3.87 5.57
C ASP A 127 -9.02 5.03 5.38
N SER A 128 -8.30 5.06 4.26
CA SER A 128 -7.32 6.07 3.92
C SER A 128 -7.26 6.30 2.41
N MET A 129 -6.78 7.48 2.01
CA MET A 129 -6.57 7.80 0.60
C MET A 129 -5.53 6.88 -0.06
N LEU A 130 -4.52 6.46 0.71
CA LEU A 130 -3.56 5.46 0.24
C LEU A 130 -4.26 4.18 -0.22
N VAL A 131 -5.12 3.61 0.62
CA VAL A 131 -5.87 2.39 0.30
C VAL A 131 -6.84 2.63 -0.86
N ALA A 132 -7.48 3.81 -0.93
CA ALA A 132 -8.36 4.17 -2.03
C ALA A 132 -7.61 4.18 -3.37
N TYR A 133 -6.45 4.85 -3.44
CA TYR A 133 -5.63 4.88 -4.66
C TYR A 133 -5.06 3.51 -5.02
N THR A 134 -4.68 2.70 -4.01
CA THR A 134 -4.25 1.32 -4.23
C THR A 134 -5.39 0.43 -4.76
N GLN A 135 -6.63 0.61 -4.26
CA GLN A 135 -7.81 -0.10 -4.75
C GLN A 135 -8.11 0.23 -6.22
N HIS A 136 -8.08 1.52 -6.59
CA HIS A 136 -8.24 1.95 -7.99
C HIS A 136 -7.15 1.36 -8.91
N LEU A 137 -5.89 1.30 -8.46
CA LEU A 137 -4.83 0.62 -9.21
C LEU A 137 -5.09 -0.88 -9.35
N LEU A 138 -5.51 -1.54 -8.26
CA LEU A 138 -5.84 -2.96 -8.30
C LEU A 138 -6.93 -3.24 -9.33
N GLU A 139 -7.99 -2.44 -9.37
CA GLU A 139 -9.08 -2.58 -10.36
C GLU A 139 -8.57 -2.40 -11.80
N LYS A 140 -7.69 -1.41 -12.04
CA LYS A 140 -7.04 -1.22 -13.34
C LYS A 140 -6.16 -2.41 -13.74
N PHE A 141 -5.37 -2.93 -12.81
CA PHE A 141 -4.53 -4.11 -13.04
C PHE A 141 -5.38 -5.37 -13.28
N GLN A 142 -6.46 -5.57 -12.51
CA GLN A 142 -7.43 -6.65 -12.70
C GLN A 142 -8.09 -6.58 -14.08
N ALA A 143 -8.49 -5.38 -14.52
CA ALA A 143 -9.06 -5.15 -15.85
C ALA A 143 -8.04 -5.41 -16.98
N LEU A 144 -6.76 -5.09 -16.75
CA LEU A 144 -5.68 -5.41 -17.67
C LEU A 144 -5.43 -6.93 -17.76
N GLY A 145 -5.61 -7.66 -16.66
CA GLY A 145 -5.38 -9.10 -16.58
C GLY A 145 -3.89 -9.47 -16.74
N THR A 146 -3.63 -10.71 -17.16
CA THR A 146 -2.29 -11.18 -17.53
C THR A 146 -2.00 -10.82 -18.98
N MET A 147 -1.74 -9.53 -19.23
CA MET A 147 -1.43 -9.00 -20.56
C MET A 147 0.04 -8.58 -20.66
N MET A 148 0.66 -8.90 -21.80
CA MET A 148 1.95 -8.32 -22.18
C MET A 148 1.71 -6.96 -22.84
N ILE A 149 2.42 -5.93 -22.37
CA ILE A 149 2.37 -4.60 -22.98
C ILE A 149 3.72 -4.33 -23.66
N LEU A 150 3.67 -4.09 -24.97
CA LEU A 150 4.85 -3.84 -25.81
C LEU A 150 5.97 -4.88 -25.59
N GLY A 151 5.60 -6.16 -25.50
CA GLY A 151 6.56 -7.26 -25.34
C GLY A 151 7.06 -7.47 -23.90
N SER A 152 6.62 -6.66 -22.94
CA SER A 152 7.01 -6.79 -21.53
C SER A 152 5.84 -7.29 -20.66
N PRO A 153 6.03 -8.29 -19.80
CA PRO A 153 5.00 -8.72 -18.87
C PRO A 153 4.82 -7.69 -17.75
N VAL A 154 3.57 -7.41 -17.42
CA VAL A 154 3.20 -6.63 -16.23
C VAL A 154 2.82 -7.63 -15.14
N ASP A 155 3.83 -8.24 -14.52
CA ASP A 155 3.62 -9.28 -13.49
C ASP A 155 3.10 -8.66 -12.20
N TRP A 156 1.79 -8.42 -12.12
CA TRP A 156 1.11 -7.85 -10.96
C TRP A 156 0.33 -8.89 -10.15
N CYS A 157 -0.17 -9.95 -10.79
CA CYS A 157 -1.02 -10.96 -10.16
C CYS A 157 -0.32 -11.64 -8.98
N LEU A 158 -1.13 -12.12 -8.04
CA LEU A 158 -0.69 -13.06 -7.02
C LEU A 158 -0.37 -14.42 -7.65
N SER A 159 0.66 -15.09 -7.15
CA SER A 159 0.91 -16.49 -7.49
C SER A 159 -0.16 -17.41 -6.89
N ALA A 160 -0.33 -18.62 -7.44
CA ALA A 160 -1.29 -19.60 -6.93
C ALA A 160 -1.07 -19.91 -5.43
N TRP A 161 0.19 -20.00 -5.00
CA TRP A 161 0.54 -20.15 -3.59
C TRP A 161 0.09 -18.97 -2.74
N GLU A 162 0.28 -17.73 -3.20
CA GLU A 162 -0.15 -16.54 -2.46
C GLU A 162 -1.66 -16.47 -2.31
N ILE A 163 -2.39 -16.88 -3.35
CA ILE A 163 -3.85 -16.95 -3.35
C ILE A 163 -4.31 -17.98 -2.32
N GLN A 164 -3.81 -19.21 -2.43
CA GLN A 164 -4.15 -20.29 -1.50
C GLN A 164 -3.83 -19.91 -0.06
N ALA A 165 -2.62 -19.39 0.19
CA ALA A 165 -2.21 -18.97 1.52
C ALA A 165 -3.06 -17.82 2.08
N ALA A 166 -3.55 -16.91 1.22
CA ALA A 166 -4.46 -15.85 1.62
C ALA A 166 -5.87 -16.38 1.95
N GLU A 167 -6.39 -17.29 1.14
CA GLU A 167 -7.74 -17.86 1.29
C GLU A 167 -7.85 -18.85 2.45
N GLU A 168 -6.76 -19.55 2.78
CA GLU A 168 -6.68 -20.43 3.96
C GLU A 168 -6.64 -19.66 5.29
N LEU A 169 -6.45 -18.34 5.27
CA LEU A 169 -6.49 -17.51 6.47
C LEU A 169 -7.94 -17.30 6.93
N ILE A 170 -8.41 -18.18 7.80
CA ILE A 170 -9.66 -17.99 8.53
C ILE A 170 -9.49 -16.81 9.52
N PRO A 171 -10.36 -15.79 9.53
CA PRO A 171 -10.36 -14.78 10.58
C PRO A 171 -11.61 -14.90 11.45
N ARG A 172 -11.47 -15.18 12.77
CA ARG A 172 -11.76 -14.19 13.83
C ARG A 172 -11.99 -14.79 15.23
N GLY A 173 -11.27 -14.21 16.20
CA GLY A 173 -11.40 -14.43 17.63
C GLY A 173 -10.02 -14.43 18.30
N PRO A 174 -9.97 -14.33 19.63
CA PRO A 174 -8.83 -14.85 20.38
C PRO A 174 -8.46 -16.24 19.87
N VAL A 175 -7.21 -16.44 19.44
CA VAL A 175 -6.72 -17.79 19.12
C VAL A 175 -6.43 -18.53 20.42
N LYS A 176 -5.96 -17.82 21.43
CA LYS A 176 -5.60 -18.41 22.72
C LYS A 176 -5.77 -17.39 23.84
N GLN A 177 -6.37 -17.79 24.95
CA GLN A 177 -6.33 -16.98 26.17
C GLN A 177 -4.98 -17.19 26.87
N LEU A 178 -4.19 -16.12 27.00
CA LEU A 178 -2.90 -16.14 27.70
C LEU A 178 -3.07 -15.86 29.20
N SER A 179 -4.09 -15.08 29.58
CA SER A 179 -4.48 -14.85 30.97
C SER A 179 -5.93 -14.35 31.05
N ARG A 180 -6.44 -14.12 32.29
CA ARG A 180 -7.82 -13.65 32.53
C ARG A 180 -8.22 -12.46 31.64
N ASN A 181 -7.28 -11.56 31.33
CA ASN A 181 -7.51 -10.36 30.51
C ASN A 181 -6.59 -10.26 29.28
N LYS A 182 -5.86 -11.33 28.91
CA LYS A 182 -4.96 -11.31 27.75
C LYS A 182 -5.29 -12.42 26.79
N PHE A 183 -5.41 -12.06 25.52
CA PHE A 183 -5.72 -12.97 24.44
C PHE A 183 -4.68 -12.80 23.33
N GLU A 184 -4.14 -13.93 22.87
CA GLU A 184 -3.41 -14.00 21.62
C GLU A 184 -4.40 -13.83 20.48
N LEU A 185 -4.12 -12.86 19.62
CA LEU A 185 -4.93 -12.60 18.44
C LEU A 185 -4.44 -13.43 17.27
N SER A 186 -5.36 -13.78 16.39
CA SER A 186 -4.98 -14.42 15.14
C SER A 186 -3.96 -13.55 14.37
N PRO A 187 -2.95 -14.14 13.72
CA PRO A 187 -2.12 -13.43 12.75
C PRO A 187 -2.95 -12.69 11.69
N SER A 188 -4.12 -13.24 11.32
CA SER A 188 -5.09 -12.61 10.42
C SER A 188 -5.84 -11.40 11.03
N ALA A 189 -5.69 -11.12 12.32
CA ALA A 189 -6.38 -10.01 13.00
C ALA A 189 -5.53 -8.73 13.14
N LYS A 190 -4.22 -8.76 12.85
CA LYS A 190 -3.29 -7.63 13.10
C LYS A 190 -3.75 -6.31 12.48
N ASN A 191 -4.22 -6.35 11.23
CA ASN A 191 -4.64 -5.15 10.49
C ASN A 191 -6.12 -4.83 10.68
N LEU A 192 -6.86 -5.61 11.46
CA LEU A 192 -8.30 -5.45 11.69
C LEU A 192 -8.64 -4.79 13.02
N LEU A 193 -7.66 -4.60 13.90
CA LEU A 193 -7.86 -3.94 15.17
C LEU A 193 -8.04 -2.45 14.95
N VAL A 194 -9.20 -1.95 15.34
CA VAL A 194 -9.47 -0.52 15.43
C VAL A 194 -9.66 -0.14 16.89
N PRO A 195 -9.24 1.05 17.32
CA PRO A 195 -9.54 1.55 18.66
C PRO A 195 -11.04 1.42 18.96
N ALA A 196 -11.42 1.05 20.19
CA ALA A 196 -12.82 0.82 20.55
C ALA A 196 -13.75 2.02 20.24
N ARG A 197 -13.21 3.24 20.30
CA ARG A 197 -13.91 4.47 19.88
C ARG A 197 -14.37 4.47 18.41
N CYS A 198 -13.73 3.67 17.56
CA CYS A 198 -14.07 3.50 16.14
C CYS A 198 -15.15 2.42 15.93
N ILE A 199 -15.51 1.65 16.97
CA ILE A 199 -16.52 0.58 16.93
C ILE A 199 -17.92 1.11 17.29
N SER A 200 -18.01 2.33 17.85
CA SER A 200 -19.31 2.96 18.15
C SER A 200 -19.99 3.41 16.85
N PRO A 201 -21.21 2.94 16.54
CA PRO A 201 -21.92 3.32 15.32
C PRO A 201 -22.68 4.64 15.46
N ILE A 202 -22.43 5.44 16.51
CA ILE A 202 -23.23 6.66 16.75
C ILE A 202 -22.79 7.78 15.79
N GLY A 203 -23.35 7.76 14.58
CA GLY A 203 -23.72 8.95 13.82
C GLY A 203 -22.66 9.60 12.92
N LYS A 204 -21.46 9.02 12.74
CA LYS A 204 -20.49 9.57 11.78
C LYS A 204 -20.49 8.74 10.50
N PHE A 205 -21.13 9.27 9.46
CA PHE A 205 -20.97 8.75 8.10
C PHE A 205 -19.47 8.68 7.78
N LYS A 206 -18.96 7.50 7.42
CA LYS A 206 -17.60 7.40 6.89
C LYS A 206 -17.56 8.21 5.58
N PRO A 207 -16.54 9.06 5.36
CA PRO A 207 -16.39 9.76 4.10
C PRO A 207 -16.25 8.75 2.94
N ASN A 208 -16.87 9.05 1.80
CA ASN A 208 -16.72 8.23 0.59
C ASN A 208 -15.33 8.45 -0.03
N LEU A 209 -14.30 7.82 0.55
CA LEU A 209 -12.92 7.97 0.11
C LEU A 209 -12.69 7.42 -1.31
N MET A 210 -13.44 6.39 -1.71
CA MET A 210 -13.37 5.86 -3.08
C MET A 210 -13.87 6.88 -4.10
N GLY A 211 -15.00 7.53 -3.84
CA GLY A 211 -15.53 8.59 -4.70
C GLY A 211 -14.65 9.83 -4.74
N LEU A 212 -14.09 10.23 -3.59
CA LEU A 212 -13.13 11.34 -3.52
C LEU A 212 -11.85 11.02 -4.32
N ALA A 213 -11.33 9.80 -4.18
CA ALA A 213 -10.16 9.36 -4.94
C ALA A 213 -10.44 9.36 -6.44
N GLU A 214 -11.61 8.88 -6.86
CA GLU A 214 -12.03 8.89 -8.26
C GLU A 214 -12.12 10.31 -8.83
N GLU A 215 -12.71 11.24 -8.06
CA GLU A 215 -12.77 12.66 -8.43
C GLU A 215 -11.37 13.23 -8.64
N ILE A 216 -10.45 13.03 -7.69
CA ILE A 216 -9.07 13.50 -7.78
C ILE A 216 -8.34 12.87 -8.97
N ILE A 217 -8.49 11.56 -9.20
CA ILE A 217 -7.84 10.84 -10.32
C ILE A 217 -8.32 11.39 -11.67
N ARG A 218 -9.59 11.79 -11.76
CA ARG A 218 -10.18 12.37 -12.98
C ARG A 218 -9.89 13.85 -13.17
N GLN A 219 -9.31 14.53 -12.17
CA GLN A 219 -9.01 15.96 -12.30
C GLN A 219 -8.02 16.22 -13.45
N PRO A 220 -8.32 17.23 -14.29
CA PRO A 220 -7.43 17.60 -15.37
C PRO A 220 -6.07 18.12 -14.87
N PRO A 221 -4.98 17.99 -15.65
CA PRO A 221 -3.61 18.35 -15.27
C PRO A 221 -3.44 19.72 -14.61
N TRP A 222 -4.20 20.72 -15.06
CA TRP A 222 -4.12 22.12 -14.60
C TRP A 222 -4.83 22.40 -13.27
N GLN A 223 -5.57 21.45 -12.71
CA GLN A 223 -6.20 21.56 -11.39
C GLN A 223 -5.47 20.72 -10.32
N ARG A 224 -4.37 20.04 -10.68
CA ARG A 224 -3.66 19.06 -9.83
C ARG A 224 -2.70 19.67 -8.81
N GLU A 225 -2.67 21.00 -8.64
CA GLU A 225 -1.90 21.63 -7.57
C GLU A 225 -2.56 21.34 -6.21
N LEU A 226 -2.13 20.24 -5.60
CA LEU A 226 -2.27 20.02 -4.17
C LEU A 226 -1.54 21.16 -3.46
N LYS A 227 -2.30 22.18 -3.04
CA LYS A 227 -1.80 23.17 -2.09
C LYS A 227 -1.26 22.41 -0.88
N PRO A 228 0.02 22.59 -0.50
CA PRO A 228 0.50 22.06 0.76
C PRO A 228 -0.30 22.75 1.89
N GLN A 229 -0.97 21.94 2.71
CA GLN A 229 -1.45 22.37 4.03
C GLN A 229 -0.50 21.81 5.09
#